data_AF-A0A097KMD8-F1
#
_entry.id   AF-A0A097KMD8-F1
#
_cell.length_a   1.000
_cell.length_b   1.000
_cell.length_c   1.000
_cell.angle_alpha   90.00
_cell.angle_beta   90.00
_cell.angle_gamma   90.00
#
_symmetry.space_group_name_H-M   'P 1'
#
loop_
_entity.id
_entity.type
_entity.pdbx_description
1 polymer ?
#
loop_
_entity_poly.entity_id
_entity_poly.type
_entity_poly.pdbx_seq_one_letter_code
_entity_poly.pdbx_strand_id
1 'polypeptide(L)'
;MGLYTRFFQLLTKLLALLEKKISFLKKAFSLALLFLLVGFLFGNCFGTFLFFLRKIFFWDGLLVVALLSLFEFVSSVHYRKHRKQGVVPIEDFSYLWYDSQRLTQFFPKLCNLFKIGFMFGFFVDAFKVGS
;
A
#
# COMPACT_ATOMS: atom_id res chain seq x y z
N MET A 1 -13.19 -27.80 29.95
CA MET A 1 -13.87 -27.88 28.64
C MET A 1 -14.06 -26.53 27.90
N GLY A 2 -14.09 -25.36 28.56
CA GLY A 2 -14.37 -24.07 27.89
C GLY A 2 -13.22 -23.34 27.17
N LEU A 3 -11.96 -23.71 27.40
CA LEU A 3 -10.80 -23.06 26.77
C LEU A 3 -10.64 -23.45 25.29
N TYR A 4 -10.84 -24.72 24.98
CA TYR A 4 -10.77 -25.25 23.61
C TYR A 4 -11.79 -24.59 22.67
N THR A 5 -13.00 -24.31 23.17
CA THR A 5 -14.04 -23.64 22.39
C THR A 5 -13.73 -22.17 22.11
N ARG A 6 -13.13 -21.43 23.06
CA ARG A 6 -12.74 -20.01 22.84
C ARG A 6 -11.57 -19.88 21.87
N PHE A 7 -10.56 -20.73 21.99
CA PHE A 7 -9.43 -20.75 21.06
C PHE A 7 -9.89 -21.12 19.64
N PHE A 8 -10.77 -22.11 19.52
CA PHE A 8 -11.34 -22.50 18.23
C PHE A 8 -12.17 -21.37 17.59
N GLN A 9 -12.95 -20.63 18.39
CA GLN A 9 -13.66 -19.43 17.91
C GLN A 9 -12.73 -18.30 17.46
N LEU A 10 -11.58 -18.13 18.13
CA LEU A 10 -10.55 -17.19 17.68
C LEU A 10 -9.95 -17.63 16.35
N LEU A 11 -9.61 -18.92 16.23
CA LEU A 11 -9.04 -19.50 15.02
C LEU A 11 -10.00 -19.36 13.82
N THR A 12 -11.28 -19.69 13.99
CA THR A 12 -12.28 -19.57 12.92
C THR A 12 -12.52 -18.13 12.50
N LYS A 13 -12.53 -17.18 13.45
CA LYS A 13 -12.57 -15.74 13.14
C LYS A 13 -11.32 -15.30 12.36
N LEU A 14 -10.14 -15.76 12.74
CA LEU A 14 -8.88 -15.45 12.06
C LEU A 14 -8.89 -15.98 10.62
N LEU A 15 -9.32 -17.23 10.43
CA LEU A 15 -9.46 -17.86 9.12
C LEU A 15 -10.46 -17.11 8.23
N ALA A 16 -11.62 -16.71 8.76
CA ALA A 16 -12.60 -15.93 8.00
C ALA A 16 -12.06 -14.54 7.59
N LEU A 17 -11.28 -13.88 8.45
CA LEU A 17 -10.62 -12.61 8.14
C LEU A 17 -9.54 -12.77 7.06
N LEU A 18 -8.76 -13.85 7.13
CA LEU A 18 -7.75 -14.23 6.13
C LEU A 18 -8.40 -14.50 4.78
N GLU A 19 -9.46 -15.31 4.75
CA GLU A 19 -10.19 -15.65 3.53
C GLU A 19 -10.74 -14.39 2.83
N LYS A 20 -11.32 -13.47 3.61
CA LYS A 20 -11.80 -12.18 3.10
C LYS A 20 -10.67 -11.37 2.45
N LYS A 21 -9.48 -11.29 3.06
CA LYS A 21 -8.31 -10.60 2.49
C LYS A 21 -7.76 -11.29 1.24
N ILE A 22 -7.66 -12.62 1.26
CA ILE A 22 -7.13 -13.43 0.14
C ILE A 22 -8.07 -13.36 -1.06
N SER A 23 -9.39 -13.31 -0.86
CA SER A 23 -10.37 -13.20 -1.96
C SER A 23 -10.17 -11.96 -2.84
N PHE A 24 -9.74 -10.84 -2.24
CA PHE A 24 -9.36 -9.64 -2.97
C PHE A 24 -8.10 -9.85 -3.80
N LEU A 25 -7.09 -10.49 -3.20
CA LEU A 25 -5.84 -10.82 -3.88
C LEU A 25 -6.11 -11.76 -5.07
N LYS A 26 -6.97 -12.76 -4.93
CA LYS A 26 -7.35 -13.68 -6.01
C LYS A 26 -7.96 -12.96 -7.20
N LYS A 27 -8.84 -11.97 -6.97
CA LYS A 27 -9.48 -11.19 -8.05
C LYS A 27 -8.53 -10.25 -8.79
N ALA A 28 -7.52 -9.74 -8.08
CA ALA A 28 -6.61 -8.73 -8.59
C ALA A 28 -5.17 -9.24 -8.76
N PHE A 29 -4.96 -10.56 -8.73
CA PHE A 29 -3.63 -11.14 -8.50
C PHE A 29 -2.61 -10.68 -9.55
N SER A 30 -2.96 -10.81 -10.83
CA SER A 30 -2.09 -10.41 -11.94
C SER A 30 -1.74 -8.92 -11.88
N LEU A 31 -2.74 -8.06 -11.66
CA LEU A 31 -2.52 -6.61 -11.58
C LEU A 31 -1.74 -6.20 -10.32
N ALA A 32 -1.99 -6.86 -9.19
CA ALA A 32 -1.26 -6.63 -7.95
C ALA A 32 0.21 -7.02 -8.09
N LEU A 33 0.48 -8.17 -8.73
CA LEU A 33 1.84 -8.63 -9.03
C LEU A 33 2.54 -7.67 -10.00
N LEU A 34 1.84 -7.18 -11.03
CA LEU A 34 2.35 -6.19 -11.96
C LEU A 34 2.71 -4.88 -11.25
N PHE A 35 1.81 -4.32 -10.42
CA PHE A 35 2.09 -3.09 -9.67
C PHE A 35 3.26 -3.26 -8.68
N LEU A 36 3.39 -4.44 -8.06
CA LEU A 36 4.52 -4.77 -7.20
C LEU A 36 5.84 -4.83 -7.98
N LEU A 37 5.85 -5.51 -9.15
CA LEU A 37 7.01 -5.61 -10.03
C LEU A 37 7.41 -4.26 -10.61
N VAL A 38 6.45 -3.46 -11.06
CA VAL A 38 6.71 -2.12 -11.59
C VAL A 38 7.28 -1.23 -10.47
N GLY A 39 6.72 -1.28 -9.26
CA GLY A 39 7.29 -0.61 -8.09
C GLY A 39 8.74 -1.04 -7.84
N PHE A 40 9.00 -2.35 -7.85
CA PHE A 40 10.34 -2.90 -7.67
C PHE A 40 11.34 -2.42 -8.72
N LEU A 41 10.96 -2.42 -10.00
CA LEU A 41 11.79 -1.91 -11.09
C LEU A 41 12.12 -0.42 -10.89
N PHE A 42 11.13 0.41 -10.55
CA PHE A 42 11.36 1.82 -10.26
C PHE A 42 12.29 2.03 -9.06
N GLY A 43 12.17 1.22 -8.01
CA GLY A 43 13.03 1.28 -6.83
C GLY A 43 14.48 0.91 -7.17
N ASN A 44 14.67 -0.12 -7.99
CA ASN A 44 16.01 -0.58 -8.42
C ASN A 44 16.66 0.39 -9.42
N CYS A 45 15.87 1.07 -10.26
CA CYS A 45 16.36 2.15 -11.12
C CYS A 45 16.66 3.45 -10.34
N PHE A 46 16.23 3.57 -9.09
CA PHE A 46 16.34 4.82 -8.35
C PHE A 46 17.79 5.21 -8.11
N GLY A 47 18.71 4.28 -7.82
CA GLY A 47 20.13 4.59 -7.63
C GLY A 47 20.76 5.32 -8.83
N THR A 48 20.42 4.90 -10.05
CA THR A 48 20.86 5.57 -11.28
C THR A 48 20.24 6.95 -11.44
N PHE A 49 18.96 7.11 -11.08
CA PHE A 49 18.27 8.40 -11.10
C PHE A 49 18.80 9.37 -10.02
N LEU A 50 19.20 8.85 -8.87
CA LEU A 50 19.74 9.60 -7.73
C LEU A 50 21.02 10.35 -8.12
N PHE A 51 21.87 9.74 -8.96
CA PHE A 51 23.05 10.40 -9.50
C PHE A 51 22.71 11.66 -10.32
N PHE A 52 21.63 11.62 -11.11
CA PHE A 52 21.14 12.80 -11.83
C PHE A 52 20.54 13.85 -10.89
N LEU A 53 19.75 13.42 -9.89
CA LEU A 53 19.17 14.31 -8.89
C LEU A 53 20.24 15.01 -8.03
N ARG A 54 21.33 14.31 -7.68
CA ARG A 54 22.46 14.87 -6.93
C ARG A 54 23.17 16.00 -7.69
N LYS A 55 23.13 16.00 -9.02
CA LYS A 55 23.65 17.13 -9.81
C LYS A 55 22.78 18.39 -9.71
N ILE A 56 21.50 18.23 -9.40
CA ILE A 56 20.53 19.33 -9.30
C ILE A 56 20.46 19.84 -7.85
N PHE A 57 20.50 18.93 -6.87
CA PHE A 57 20.36 19.25 -5.45
C PHE A 57 21.71 19.31 -4.75
N PHE A 58 22.00 20.44 -4.10
CA PHE A 58 23.28 20.71 -3.43
C PHE A 58 23.52 19.87 -2.16
N TRP A 59 22.47 19.26 -1.59
CA TRP A 59 22.55 18.55 -0.32
C TRP A 59 21.78 17.22 -0.37
N ASP A 60 22.48 16.11 -0.11
CA ASP A 60 21.88 14.76 -0.10
C ASP A 60 20.77 14.63 0.97
N GLY A 61 20.87 15.38 2.08
CA GLY A 61 19.82 15.40 3.12
C GLY A 61 18.48 15.96 2.62
N LEU A 62 18.52 16.91 1.68
CA LEU A 62 17.30 17.44 1.06
C LEU A 62 16.61 16.38 0.20
N LEU A 63 17.39 15.51 -0.44
CA LEU A 63 16.90 14.40 -1.26
C LEU A 63 16.18 13.37 -0.37
N VAL A 64 16.74 13.07 0.80
CA VAL A 64 16.10 12.19 1.80
C VAL A 64 14.81 12.80 2.35
N VAL A 65 14.80 14.10 2.68
CA VAL A 65 13.59 14.80 3.15
C VAL A 65 12.51 14.85 2.07
N ALA A 66 12.87 15.11 0.81
CA ALA A 66 11.95 15.08 -0.32
C ALA A 66 11.34 13.69 -0.52
N LEU A 67 12.15 12.62 -0.40
CA LEU A 67 11.70 11.24 -0.50
C LEU A 67 10.72 10.88 0.63
N LEU A 68 11.04 11.25 1.87
CA LEU A 68 10.16 11.08 3.03
C LEU A 68 8.83 11.84 2.84
N SER A 69 8.89 13.08 2.36
CA SER A 69 7.70 13.89 2.06
C SER A 69 6.81 13.25 0.99
N LEU A 70 7.38 12.68 -0.08
CA LEU A 70 6.63 11.94 -1.09
C LEU A 70 5.94 10.71 -0.48
N PHE A 71 6.64 9.94 0.36
CA PHE A 71 6.03 8.78 1.02
C PHE A 71 4.94 9.15 2.00
N GLU A 72 5.09 10.24 2.73
CA GLU A 72 4.10 10.78 3.64
C GLU A 72 2.89 11.35 2.87
N PHE A 73 3.11 12.01 1.74
CA PHE A 73 2.05 12.45 0.84
C PHE A 73 1.20 11.26 0.35
N VAL A 74 1.82 10.21 -0.18
CA VAL A 74 1.13 8.98 -0.61
C VAL A 74 0.35 8.35 0.56
N SER A 75 0.95 8.28 1.74
CA SER A 75 0.28 7.79 2.96
C SER A 75 -0.89 8.68 3.38
N SER A 76 -0.76 10.01 3.28
CA SER A 76 -1.80 10.96 3.67
C SER A 76 -3.03 10.87 2.76
N VAL A 77 -2.82 10.63 1.46
CA VAL A 77 -3.88 10.39 0.47
C VAL A 77 -4.65 9.11 0.83
N HIS A 78 -3.94 8.07 1.26
CA HIS A 78 -4.58 6.84 1.75
C HIS A 78 -5.36 7.06 3.05
N TYR A 79 -4.78 7.80 4.00
CA TYR A 79 -5.34 7.99 5.34
C TYR A 79 -6.57 8.92 5.38
N ARG A 80 -6.58 10.00 4.57
CA ARG A 80 -7.72 10.93 4.48
C ARG A 80 -9.03 10.26 4.08
N LYS A 81 -8.96 9.11 3.41
CA LYS A 81 -10.13 8.35 2.97
C LYS A 81 -10.82 7.57 4.09
N HIS A 82 -10.09 7.14 5.12
CA HIS A 82 -10.66 6.38 6.24
C HIS A 82 -11.36 7.26 7.29
N ARG A 83 -11.07 8.57 7.35
CA ARG A 83 -11.69 9.49 8.32
C ARG A 83 -13.15 9.86 8.00
N LYS A 84 -13.61 9.65 6.75
CA LYS A 84 -14.98 9.98 6.30
C LYS A 84 -16.00 8.83 6.43
N GLN A 85 -15.58 7.66 6.90
CA GLN A 85 -16.50 6.52 7.12
C GLN A 85 -17.13 6.49 8.53
N GLY A 86 -16.86 7.50 9.38
CA GLY A 86 -17.32 7.55 10.77
C GLY A 86 -18.58 8.38 11.05
N VAL A 87 -19.18 9.04 10.05
CA VAL A 87 -20.42 9.81 10.26
C VAL A 87 -21.35 9.55 9.08
N VAL A 88 -22.36 8.71 9.31
CA VAL A 88 -23.45 8.44 8.36
C VAL A 88 -24.71 9.11 8.90
N PRO A 89 -25.30 10.11 8.22
CA PRO A 89 -26.71 10.41 8.36
C PRO A 89 -27.54 9.64 7.31
N ILE A 90 -28.58 8.99 7.84
CA ILE A 90 -29.82 8.39 7.27
C ILE A 90 -30.38 9.23 6.10
N GLU A 91 -31.02 8.74 5.02
CA GLU A 91 -31.29 7.47 4.35
C GLU A 91 -31.46 7.81 2.84
N ASP A 92 -31.53 6.84 1.94
CA ASP A 92 -31.84 6.95 0.51
C ASP A 92 -30.76 7.36 -0.51
N PHE A 93 -29.75 8.19 -0.22
CA PHE A 93 -28.66 8.44 -1.20
C PHE A 93 -27.51 7.40 -1.13
N SER A 94 -27.75 6.24 -0.52
CA SER A 94 -26.71 5.28 -0.09
C SER A 94 -26.34 4.23 -1.14
N TYR A 95 -27.28 3.84 -2.03
CA TYR A 95 -27.03 2.77 -3.00
C TYR A 95 -26.20 3.22 -4.21
N LEU A 96 -26.38 4.46 -4.68
CA LEU A 96 -25.63 5.02 -5.82
C LEU A 96 -24.16 5.35 -5.48
N TRP A 97 -23.85 5.65 -4.21
CA TRP A 97 -22.47 5.91 -3.76
C TRP A 97 -21.71 4.65 -3.31
N TYR A 98 -22.42 3.57 -2.96
CA TYR A 98 -21.79 2.33 -2.51
C TYR A 98 -21.00 1.63 -3.63
N ASP A 99 -21.50 1.71 -4.87
CA ASP A 99 -20.84 1.08 -6.03
C ASP A 99 -19.57 1.83 -6.48
N SER A 100 -19.59 3.17 -6.42
CA SER A 100 -18.41 4.02 -6.66
C SER A 100 -17.28 3.85 -5.61
N GLN A 101 -17.61 3.34 -4.41
CA GLN A 101 -16.59 3.00 -3.40
C GLN A 101 -15.76 1.75 -3.75
N ARG A 102 -16.23 0.85 -4.63
CA ARG A 102 -15.53 -0.40 -4.95
C ARG A 102 -14.31 -0.20 -5.85
N LEU A 103 -14.46 0.62 -6.91
CA LEU A 103 -13.36 1.07 -7.77
C LEU A 103 -12.41 2.00 -7.02
N THR A 104 -12.95 2.91 -6.20
CA THR A 104 -12.09 3.87 -5.50
C THR A 104 -11.35 3.26 -4.30
N GLN A 105 -11.67 2.06 -3.80
CA GLN A 105 -10.83 1.31 -2.86
C GLN A 105 -9.75 0.45 -3.54
N PHE A 106 -9.85 0.25 -4.85
CA PHE A 106 -8.95 -0.61 -5.60
C PHE A 106 -7.62 0.11 -5.92
N PHE A 107 -7.71 1.29 -6.53
CA PHE A 107 -6.56 2.15 -6.84
C PHE A 107 -5.65 2.47 -5.65
N PRO A 108 -6.15 2.92 -4.47
CA PRO A 108 -5.28 3.21 -3.34
C PRO A 108 -4.59 1.96 -2.77
N LYS A 109 -5.16 0.76 -2.94
CA LYS A 109 -4.50 -0.49 -2.58
C LYS A 109 -3.37 -0.82 -3.56
N LEU A 110 -3.57 -0.60 -4.87
CA LEU A 110 -2.53 -0.76 -5.88
C LEU A 110 -1.37 0.22 -5.69
N CYS A 111 -1.64 1.49 -5.38
CA CYS A 111 -0.59 2.46 -5.04
C CYS A 111 0.21 2.04 -3.81
N ASN A 112 -0.43 1.42 -2.82
CA ASN A 112 0.28 0.89 -1.67
C ASN A 112 1.15 -0.33 -2.02
N LEU A 113 0.68 -1.21 -2.91
CA LEU A 113 1.48 -2.32 -3.47
C LEU A 113 2.69 -1.82 -4.26
N PHE A 114 2.51 -0.77 -5.08
CA PHE A 114 3.62 -0.10 -5.76
C PHE A 114 4.62 0.48 -4.76
N LYS A 115 4.15 1.17 -3.71
CA LYS A 115 5.01 1.68 -2.64
C LYS A 115 5.83 0.58 -1.97
N ILE A 116 5.21 -0.57 -1.68
CA ILE A 116 5.90 -1.74 -1.12
C ILE A 116 6.96 -2.25 -2.11
N GLY A 117 6.61 -2.42 -3.39
CA GLY A 117 7.56 -2.83 -4.43
C GLY A 117 8.73 -1.86 -4.55
N PHE A 118 8.46 -0.56 -4.53
CA PHE A 118 9.47 0.49 -4.61
C PHE A 118 10.42 0.49 -3.41
N MET A 119 9.90 0.35 -2.19
CA MET A 119 10.73 0.19 -0.99
C MET A 119 11.55 -1.11 -1.03
N PHE A 120 10.99 -2.20 -1.57
CA PHE A 120 11.72 -3.45 -1.76
C PHE A 120 12.84 -3.31 -2.80
N GLY A 121 12.62 -2.57 -3.89
CA GLY A 121 13.65 -2.25 -4.87
C GLY A 121 14.80 -1.45 -4.26
N PHE A 122 14.47 -0.42 -3.47
CA PHE A 122 15.46 0.34 -2.70
C PHE A 122 16.27 -0.51 -1.76
N PHE A 123 15.60 -1.42 -1.03
CA PHE A 123 16.24 -2.33 -0.12
C PHE A 123 17.26 -3.21 -0.87
N VAL A 124 16.86 -3.85 -1.97
CA VAL A 124 17.77 -4.70 -2.76
C VAL A 124 18.95 -3.92 -3.31
N ASP A 125 18.74 -2.71 -3.84
CA ASP A 125 19.83 -1.87 -4.36
C ASP A 125 20.79 -1.43 -3.24
N ALA A 126 20.28 -1.05 -2.07
CA ALA A 126 21.11 -0.71 -0.91
C ALA A 126 21.96 -1.88 -0.43
N PHE A 127 21.43 -3.11 -0.44
CA PHE A 127 22.19 -4.32 -0.11
C PHE A 127 23.29 -4.62 -1.14
N LYS A 128 23.06 -4.34 -2.43
CA LYS A 128 24.04 -4.55 -3.49
C LYS A 128 25.29 -3.67 -3.36
N VAL A 129 25.14 -2.45 -2.83
CA VAL A 129 26.27 -1.51 -2.67
C VAL A 129 27.01 -1.72 -1.34
N GLY A 130 26.43 -2.48 -0.40
CA GLY A 130 26.98 -2.73 0.94
C GLY A 130 27.64 -4.09 1.16
N SER A 131 27.62 -4.99 0.17
CA SER A 131 28.32 -6.30 0.17
C SER A 131 29.60 -6.26 -0.64
#